data_AF-A0A1Y4FNL8-F1
#
_entry.id   AF-A0A1Y4FNL8-F1
#
_cell.length_a   1.000
_cell.length_b   1.000
_cell.length_c   1.000
_cell.angle_alpha   90.00
_cell.angle_beta   90.00
_cell.angle_gamma   90.00
#
_symmetry.space_group_name_H-M   'P 1'
#
loop_
_entity.id
_entity.type
_entity.pdbx_description
1 polymer ?
#
loop_
_entity_poly.entity_id
_entity_poly.type
_entity_poly.pdbx_seq_one_letter_code
_entity_poly.pdbx_strand_id
1 'polypeptide(L)'
;MSCKTRRWTGLLFGVCAALPASAKCGGVDYSWGADALALMHDYVVTMMLYVLYLLYAIAAIVAIYASLQIYIKMNTREEGITREIMMVVGACLFIIGASIVFPAFFGYRV
;
A
#
# COMPACT_ATOMS: atom_id res chain seq x y z
N MET A 1 -34.78 -7.52 68.52
CA MET A 1 -33.30 -7.63 68.34
C MET A 1 -32.87 -7.74 66.86
N SER A 2 -33.66 -7.28 65.88
CA SER A 2 -33.40 -7.55 64.43
C SER A 2 -32.55 -6.52 63.67
N CYS A 3 -31.90 -5.57 64.34
CA CYS A 3 -31.26 -4.43 63.64
C CYS A 3 -29.79 -4.64 63.22
N LYS A 4 -29.13 -5.76 63.59
CA LYS A 4 -27.68 -5.94 63.34
C LYS A 4 -27.34 -6.82 62.12
N THR A 5 -28.25 -7.69 61.68
CA THR A 5 -28.01 -8.66 60.60
C THR A 5 -28.09 -8.07 59.18
N ARG A 6 -28.75 -6.92 59.00
CA ARG A 6 -28.91 -6.27 57.68
C ARG A 6 -27.68 -5.49 57.20
N ARG A 7 -26.76 -5.16 58.11
CA ARG A 7 -25.55 -4.36 57.83
C ARG A 7 -24.41 -5.20 57.26
N TRP A 8 -24.37 -6.50 57.59
CA TRP A 8 -23.35 -7.44 57.11
C TRP A 8 -23.64 -7.98 55.71
N THR A 9 -24.93 -8.11 55.35
CA THR A 9 -25.35 -8.52 54.01
C THR A 9 -25.03 -7.48 52.94
N GLY A 10 -25.10 -6.19 53.28
CA GLY A 10 -24.70 -5.10 52.35
C GLY A 10 -23.18 -5.01 52.14
N LEU A 11 -22.38 -5.33 53.17
CA LEU A 11 -20.92 -5.29 53.10
C LEU A 11 -20.35 -6.44 52.23
N LEU A 12 -20.97 -7.63 52.32
CA LEU A 12 -20.59 -8.79 51.53
C LEU A 12 -20.92 -8.61 50.03
N PHE A 13 -22.01 -7.89 49.71
CA PHE A 13 -22.37 -7.57 48.31
C PHE A 13 -21.48 -6.48 47.70
N GLY A 14 -20.98 -5.54 48.52
CA GLY A 14 -20.06 -4.48 48.08
C GLY A 14 -18.65 -4.98 47.76
N VAL A 15 -18.17 -6.02 48.45
CA VAL A 15 -16.85 -6.62 48.20
C VAL A 15 -16.84 -7.47 46.91
N CYS A 16 -17.98 -8.03 46.50
CA CYS A 16 -18.10 -8.81 45.27
C CYS A 16 -18.14 -7.94 44.00
N ALA A 17 -18.49 -6.64 44.12
CA ALA A 17 -18.54 -5.70 43.00
C ALA A 17 -17.21 -4.96 42.74
N ALA A 18 -16.19 -5.14 43.59
CA ALA A 18 -14.94 -4.37 43.55
C ALA A 18 -13.73 -5.17 43.04
N LEU A 19 -13.94 -6.29 42.34
CA LEU A 19 -12.87 -7.01 41.66
C LEU A 19 -13.06 -6.84 40.16
N PRO A 20 -12.27 -5.97 39.47
CA PRO A 20 -11.94 -6.29 38.10
C PRO A 20 -11.10 -7.56 38.18
N ALA A 21 -11.72 -8.72 37.95
CA ALA A 21 -11.00 -9.94 37.62
C ALA A 21 -10.38 -9.79 36.22
N SER A 22 -9.52 -8.77 36.08
CA SER A 22 -8.59 -8.64 34.98
C SER A 22 -7.42 -9.56 35.31
N ALA A 23 -7.62 -10.85 35.10
CA ALA A 23 -6.50 -11.74 34.92
C ALA A 23 -5.79 -11.30 33.64
N LYS A 24 -4.75 -10.46 33.77
CA LYS A 24 -3.78 -10.21 32.69
C LYS A 24 -2.94 -11.48 32.54
N CYS A 25 -3.56 -12.54 32.03
CA CYS A 25 -2.88 -13.71 31.54
C CYS A 25 -2.15 -13.26 30.28
N GLY A 26 -0.84 -13.00 30.42
CA GLY A 26 0.14 -12.68 29.38
C GLY A 26 -0.42 -12.48 27.99
N GLY A 27 -0.86 -11.26 27.67
CA GLY A 27 -0.92 -10.83 26.28
C GLY A 27 0.52 -10.81 25.79
N VAL A 28 0.88 -11.75 24.93
CA VAL A 28 2.21 -11.78 24.32
C VAL A 28 2.35 -10.48 23.52
N ASP A 29 3.35 -9.66 23.83
CA ASP A 29 3.60 -8.41 23.11
C ASP A 29 4.11 -8.74 21.71
N TYR A 30 3.18 -8.98 20.78
CA TYR A 30 3.47 -9.15 19.36
C TYR A 30 3.94 -7.86 18.70
N SER A 31 4.09 -6.76 19.45
CA SER A 31 4.62 -5.50 18.95
C SER A 31 5.97 -5.70 18.27
N TRP A 32 6.85 -6.58 18.76
CA TRP A 32 8.14 -6.83 18.11
C TRP A 32 7.96 -7.45 16.70
N GLY A 33 7.05 -8.41 16.54
CA GLY A 33 6.75 -9.01 15.25
C GLY A 33 5.91 -8.12 14.33
N ALA A 34 4.96 -7.38 14.90
CA ALA A 34 4.09 -6.44 14.18
C ALA A 34 4.86 -5.21 13.71
N ASP A 35 5.78 -4.69 14.53
CA ASP A 35 6.69 -3.59 14.19
C ASP A 35 7.70 -4.04 13.13
N ALA A 36 8.26 -5.24 13.24
CA ALA A 36 9.09 -5.82 12.18
C ALA A 36 8.32 -5.95 10.85
N LEU A 37 7.05 -6.37 10.88
CA LEU A 37 6.22 -6.47 9.68
C LEU A 37 5.85 -5.10 9.10
N ALA A 38 5.57 -4.11 9.95
CA ALA A 38 5.33 -2.72 9.55
C ALA A 38 6.57 -2.10 8.89
N LEU A 39 7.76 -2.33 9.44
CA LEU A 39 9.03 -1.87 8.85
C LEU A 39 9.30 -2.51 7.49
N MET A 40 8.97 -3.80 7.32
CA MET A 40 9.09 -4.48 6.02
C MET A 40 8.11 -3.93 4.99
N HIS A 41 6.89 -3.61 5.42
CA HIS A 41 5.90 -2.94 4.58
C HIS A 41 6.44 -1.58 4.10
N ASP A 42 6.90 -0.71 5.02
CA ASP A 42 7.44 0.61 4.67
C ASP A 42 8.69 0.54 3.79
N TYR A 43 9.55 -0.46 4.00
CA TYR A 43 10.70 -0.70 3.12
C TYR A 43 10.26 -1.02 1.69
N VAL A 44 9.26 -1.87 1.51
CA VAL A 44 8.73 -2.19 0.17
C VAL A 44 8.10 -0.96 -0.48
N VAL A 45 7.40 -0.10 0.26
CA VAL A 45 6.82 1.14 -0.28
C VAL A 45 7.88 2.06 -0.88
N THR A 46 8.94 2.30 -0.11
CA THR A 46 10.02 3.18 -0.57
C THR A 46 10.69 2.61 -1.82
N MET A 47 10.96 1.30 -1.84
CA MET A 47 11.55 0.62 -3.00
C MET A 47 10.64 0.62 -4.24
N MET A 48 9.32 0.50 -4.07
CA MET A 48 8.34 0.59 -5.16
C MET A 48 8.43 1.93 -5.89
N LEU A 49 8.49 3.05 -5.16
CA LEU A 49 8.57 4.38 -5.76
C LEU A 49 9.90 4.56 -6.52
N TYR A 50 11.02 4.05 -5.98
CA TYR A 50 12.31 4.07 -6.68
C TYR A 50 12.26 3.31 -8.02
N VAL A 51 11.63 2.14 -8.05
CA VAL A 51 11.45 1.37 -9.30
C VAL A 51 10.57 2.14 -10.29
N LEU A 52 9.51 2.81 -9.84
CA LEU A 52 8.66 3.65 -10.71
C LEU A 52 9.48 4.76 -11.36
N TYR A 53 10.28 5.50 -10.57
CA TYR A 53 11.14 6.56 -11.11
C TYR A 53 12.16 6.05 -12.13
N LEU A 54 12.75 4.88 -11.88
CA LEU A 54 13.68 4.27 -12.81
C LEU A 54 13.00 3.83 -14.11
N LEU A 55 11.81 3.24 -14.03
CA LEU A 55 10.99 2.89 -15.19
C LEU A 55 10.59 4.13 -15.99
N TYR A 56 10.22 5.22 -15.33
CA TYR A 56 9.88 6.48 -15.99
C TYR A 56 11.09 7.06 -16.74
N ALA A 57 12.29 6.99 -16.16
CA ALA A 57 13.52 7.42 -16.81
C ALA A 57 13.82 6.61 -18.08
N ILE A 58 13.71 5.28 -18.01
CA ILE A 58 13.90 4.41 -19.17
C ILE A 58 12.81 4.66 -20.23
N ALA A 59 11.56 4.81 -19.80
CA ALA A 59 10.43 5.08 -20.68
C ALA A 59 10.63 6.39 -21.46
N ALA A 60 11.16 7.44 -20.82
CA ALA A 60 11.48 8.71 -21.48
C ALA A 60 12.53 8.53 -22.57
N ILE A 61 13.60 7.78 -22.30
CA ILE A 61 14.65 7.49 -23.30
C ILE A 61 14.06 6.74 -24.51
N VAL A 62 13.30 5.69 -24.26
CA VAL A 62 12.67 4.87 -25.31
C VAL A 62 11.65 5.69 -26.11
N ALA A 63 10.90 6.59 -25.47
CA ALA A 63 9.97 7.49 -26.15
C ALA A 63 10.69 8.44 -27.12
N ILE A 64 11.86 8.96 -26.74
CA ILE A 64 12.68 9.79 -27.65
C ILE A 64 13.10 8.95 -28.87
N TYR A 65 13.63 7.74 -28.67
CA TYR A 65 14.02 6.86 -29.78
C TYR A 65 12.85 6.54 -30.72
N ALA A 66 11.66 6.25 -30.17
CA ALA A 66 10.48 5.95 -30.97
C ALA A 66 10.02 7.18 -31.78
N SER A 67 10.03 8.37 -31.18
CA SER A 67 9.68 9.62 -31.87
C SER A 67 10.64 9.95 -33.02
N LEU A 68 11.95 9.73 -32.81
CA LEU A 68 12.98 9.92 -33.84
C LEU A 68 12.82 8.91 -34.97
N GLN A 69 12.52 7.65 -34.65
CA GLN A 69 12.31 6.61 -35.65
C GLN A 69 11.10 6.93 -36.55
N ILE A 70 9.99 7.41 -35.95
CA ILE A 70 8.82 7.85 -36.70
C ILE A 70 9.15 9.06 -37.57
N TYR A 71 9.89 10.04 -37.04
CA TYR A 71 10.29 11.23 -37.80
C TYR A 71 11.10 10.87 -39.06
N ILE A 72 12.07 9.97 -38.94
CA ILE A 72 12.88 9.53 -40.09
C ILE A 72 12.00 8.78 -41.10
N LYS A 73 11.19 7.82 -40.65
CA LYS A 73 10.27 7.04 -41.50
C LYS A 73 9.24 7.92 -42.24
N MET A 74 8.78 8.99 -41.58
CA MET A 74 7.87 9.97 -42.19
C MET A 74 8.53 10.76 -43.32
N ASN A 75 9.80 11.11 -43.19
CA ASN A 75 10.53 11.85 -44.21
C ASN A 75 10.90 10.99 -45.42
N THR A 76 11.10 9.68 -45.25
CA THR A 76 11.39 8.73 -46.32
C THR A 76 10.16 8.21 -47.06
N ARG A 77 8.95 8.66 -46.66
CA ARG A 77 7.64 8.15 -47.15
C ARG A 77 7.57 6.62 -47.15
N GLU A 78 8.11 6.01 -46.09
CA GLU A 78 8.10 4.56 -45.94
C GLU A 78 6.70 4.07 -45.55
N GLU A 79 6.26 2.96 -46.15
CA GLU A 79 5.01 2.30 -45.75
C GLU A 79 5.17 1.69 -44.35
N GLY A 80 4.31 2.07 -43.40
CA GLY A 80 4.35 1.55 -42.02
C GLY A 80 4.36 2.61 -40.92
N ILE A 81 4.43 3.90 -41.26
CA ILE A 81 4.37 5.02 -40.30
C ILE A 81 3.14 4.93 -39.38
N THR A 82 1.98 4.60 -39.94
CA THR A 82 0.72 4.50 -39.20
C THR A 82 0.78 3.45 -38.09
N ARG A 83 1.48 2.33 -38.34
CA ARG A 83 1.71 1.26 -37.36
C ARG A 83 2.62 1.72 -36.22
N GLU A 84 3.68 2.44 -36.52
CA GLU A 84 4.60 2.95 -35.48
C GLU A 84 3.89 4.00 -34.60
N ILE A 85 3.11 4.89 -35.20
CA ILE A 85 2.34 5.90 -34.46
C ILE A 85 1.31 5.23 -33.52
N MET A 86 0.54 4.25 -34.00
CA MET A 86 -0.43 3.55 -33.13
C MET A 86 0.24 2.79 -31.98
N MET A 87 1.43 2.23 -32.22
CA MET A 87 2.22 1.53 -31.19
C MET A 87 2.71 2.50 -30.12
N VAL A 88 3.21 3.68 -30.50
CA VAL A 88 3.65 4.71 -29.55
C VAL A 88 2.48 5.26 -28.74
N VAL A 89 1.34 5.52 -29.37
CA VAL A 89 0.13 5.98 -28.66
C VAL A 89 -0.34 4.93 -27.65
N GLY A 90 -0.36 3.64 -28.04
CA GLY A 90 -0.67 2.54 -27.13
C GLY A 90 0.32 2.45 -25.96
N ALA A 91 1.62 2.62 -26.22
CA ALA A 91 2.65 2.59 -25.20
C ALA A 91 2.54 3.75 -24.21
N CYS A 92 2.23 4.97 -24.66
CA CYS A 92 2.02 6.13 -23.79
C CYS A 92 0.82 5.92 -22.86
N LEU A 93 -0.32 5.45 -23.41
CA LEU A 93 -1.51 5.13 -22.61
C LEU A 93 -1.23 3.99 -21.62
N PHE A 94 -0.44 3.00 -22.03
CA PHE A 94 -0.05 1.89 -21.18
C PHE A 94 0.81 2.34 -20.00
N ILE A 95 1.82 3.20 -20.19
CA ILE A 95 2.66 3.71 -19.11
C ILE A 95 1.83 4.46 -18.05
N ILE A 96 0.88 5.29 -18.48
CA ILE A 96 -0.02 6.03 -17.57
C ILE A 96 -0.97 5.07 -16.85
N GLY A 97 -1.52 4.08 -17.56
CA GLY A 97 -2.39 3.07 -16.94
C GLY A 97 -1.63 2.19 -15.94
N ALA A 98 -0.42 1.76 -16.30
CA ALA A 98 0.42 0.90 -15.47
C ALA A 98 0.88 1.62 -14.21
N SER A 99 1.23 2.90 -14.28
CA SER A 99 1.67 3.67 -13.10
C SER A 99 0.58 3.88 -12.06
N ILE A 100 -0.71 3.82 -12.44
CA ILE A 100 -1.85 4.00 -11.52
C ILE A 100 -2.42 2.65 -11.08
N VAL A 101 -2.65 1.73 -12.04
CA VAL A 101 -3.32 0.45 -11.76
C VAL A 101 -2.41 -0.51 -11.00
N PHE A 102 -1.11 -0.50 -11.29
CA PHE A 102 -0.18 -1.46 -10.68
C PHE A 102 0.00 -1.21 -9.17
N PRO A 103 0.20 0.03 -8.69
CA PRO A 103 0.20 0.31 -7.25
C PRO A 103 -1.18 0.12 -6.62
N ALA A 104 -2.26 0.52 -7.30
CA ALA A 104 -3.62 0.38 -6.79
C ALA A 104 -4.05 -1.07 -6.59
N PHE A 105 -3.54 -2.01 -7.40
CA PHE A 105 -3.79 -3.45 -7.24
C PHE A 105 -3.25 -3.99 -5.90
N PHE A 106 -2.17 -3.41 -5.39
CA PHE A 106 -1.58 -3.75 -4.08
C PHE A 106 -2.15 -2.91 -2.94
N GLY A 107 -3.22 -2.14 -3.17
CA GLY A 107 -3.83 -1.25 -2.18
C GLY A 107 -3.08 0.06 -1.94
N TYR A 108 -2.02 0.33 -2.72
CA TYR A 108 -1.28 1.57 -2.66
C TYR A 108 -1.92 2.63 -3.53
N ARG A 109 -2.28 3.76 -2.91
CA ARG A 109 -2.76 4.94 -3.61
C ARG A 109 -1.54 5.80 -3.96
N VAL A 110 -1.23 5.92 -5.25
CA VAL A 110 -0.28 6.92 -5.77
C VAL A 110 -0.83 8.32 -5.66
#